data_AF-A0A3S4JRH4-F1
#
_entry.id   AF-A0A3S4JRH4-F1
#
_cell.length_a   1.000
_cell.length_b   1.000
_cell.length_c   1.000
_cell.angle_alpha   90.00
_cell.angle_beta   90.00
_cell.angle_gamma   90.00
#
_symmetry.space_group_name_H-M   'P 1'
#
loop_
_entity.id
_entity.type
_entity.pdbx_description
1 polymer ?
#
loop_
_entity_poly.entity_id
_entity_poly.type
_entity_poly.pdbx_seq_one_letter_code
_entity_poly.pdbx_strand_id
1 'polypeptide(L)'
;MLVKRNDALTLADIDALKPQKIVISPGPCTPDEAGISLDVIRHYAGRLPILGVCLGHQAMAQAFGGKVVRAAKVMHGKTSPITHNGVGVFKGLANPLTVTRYHSLVVEPDSLPECFEVTAWSETREIMGIRHRQWDLEGVQFHPESILSEQGHQLLANFLHR
;
A
#
# COMPACT_ATOMS: atom_id res chain seq x y z
N MET A 1 15.09 -6.05 -10.30
CA MET A 1 14.15 -6.14 -9.17
C MET A 1 14.39 -7.48 -8.48
N LEU A 2 14.57 -7.48 -7.16
CA LEU A 2 14.75 -8.70 -6.37
C LEU A 2 13.45 -8.95 -5.58
N VAL A 3 12.88 -10.15 -5.69
CA VAL A 3 11.67 -10.54 -4.96
C VAL A 3 12.06 -11.56 -3.89
N LYS A 4 11.65 -11.30 -2.65
CA LYS A 4 11.93 -12.15 -1.50
C LYS A 4 10.65 -12.29 -0.68
N ARG A 5 10.48 -13.44 -0.04
CA ARG A 5 9.38 -13.65 0.91
C ARG A 5 9.61 -12.81 2.16
N ASN A 6 8.53 -12.40 2.81
CA ASN A 6 8.53 -11.56 4.01
C ASN A 6 9.09 -12.27 5.26
N ASP A 7 9.32 -13.58 5.21
CA ASP A 7 9.91 -14.39 6.28
C ASP A 7 11.35 -14.84 5.97
N ALA A 8 11.88 -14.50 4.79
CA ALA A 8 13.15 -15.01 4.29
C ALA A 8 14.33 -14.03 4.43
N LEU A 9 14.10 -12.82 4.96
CA LEU A 9 15.12 -11.79 5.14
C LEU A 9 15.02 -11.16 6.53
N THR A 10 16.15 -10.72 7.05
CA THR A 10 16.23 -9.80 8.19
C THR A 10 16.48 -8.36 7.72
N LEU A 11 16.36 -7.38 8.61
CA LEU A 11 16.75 -6.00 8.32
C LEU A 11 18.22 -5.88 7.89
N ALA A 12 19.10 -6.65 8.54
CA ALA A 12 20.52 -6.67 8.20
C ALA A 12 20.78 -7.19 6.78
N ASP A 13 20.01 -8.19 6.33
CA ASP A 13 20.10 -8.68 4.95
C ASP A 13 19.64 -7.62 3.95
N ILE A 14 18.58 -6.87 4.28
CA ILE A 14 18.09 -5.77 3.43
C ILE A 14 19.13 -4.64 3.36
N ASP A 15 19.75 -4.28 4.48
CA ASP A 15 20.83 -3.29 4.51
C ASP A 15 22.02 -3.71 3.64
N ALA A 16 22.40 -5.00 3.66
CA ALA A 16 23.46 -5.54 2.82
C ALA A 16 23.13 -5.47 1.33
N LEU A 17 21.85 -5.59 0.96
CA LEU A 17 21.38 -5.48 -0.42
C LEU A 17 21.37 -4.04 -0.95
N LYS A 18 21.43 -3.03 -0.06
CA LYS A 18 21.42 -1.59 -0.39
C LYS A 18 20.33 -1.22 -1.41
N PRO A 19 19.04 -1.53 -1.15
CA PRO A 19 17.97 -1.21 -2.08
C PRO A 19 17.78 0.31 -2.20
N GLN A 20 17.38 0.76 -3.38
CA GLN A 20 16.99 2.15 -3.60
C GLN A 20 15.52 2.40 -3.25
N LYS A 21 14.67 1.36 -3.33
CA LYS A 21 13.22 1.41 -3.12
C LYS A 21 12.72 0.07 -2.61
N ILE A 22 11.66 0.09 -1.81
CA ILE A 22 11.06 -1.12 -1.22
C ILE A 22 9.59 -1.20 -1.63
N VAL A 23 9.15 -2.37 -2.08
CA VAL A 23 7.73 -2.68 -2.30
C VAL A 23 7.33 -3.78 -1.33
N ILE A 24 6.28 -3.53 -0.55
CA ILE A 24 5.75 -4.46 0.45
C ILE A 24 4.39 -4.93 -0.04
N SER A 25 4.32 -6.20 -0.47
CA SER A 25 3.09 -6.84 -0.96
C SER A 25 3.03 -8.29 -0.48
N PRO A 26 2.85 -8.53 0.84
CA PRO A 26 2.85 -9.88 1.38
C PRO A 26 1.61 -10.67 0.93
N GLY A 27 1.76 -12.00 0.88
CA GLY A 27 0.68 -12.94 0.57
C GLY A 27 -0.41 -13.01 1.65
N PRO A 28 -1.38 -13.94 1.53
CA PRO A 28 -2.61 -13.94 2.33
C PRO A 28 -2.34 -14.19 3.83
N CYS A 29 -2.32 -13.12 4.63
CA CYS A 29 -2.24 -13.14 6.10
C CYS A 29 -2.89 -11.85 6.66
N THR A 30 -3.03 -11.75 7.98
CA THR A 30 -3.39 -10.48 8.65
C THR A 30 -2.15 -9.56 8.79
N PRO A 31 -2.32 -8.23 8.97
CA PRO A 31 -1.17 -7.33 9.12
C PRO A 31 -0.27 -7.67 10.32
N ASP A 32 -0.87 -8.19 11.39
CA ASP A 32 -0.17 -8.68 12.59
C ASP A 32 0.73 -9.89 12.27
N GLU A 33 0.38 -10.65 11.24
CA GLU A 33 1.12 -11.82 10.77
C GLU A 33 2.01 -11.49 9.55
N ALA A 34 2.12 -10.22 9.16
CA ALA A 34 2.88 -9.81 7.97
C ALA A 34 4.41 -9.96 8.11
N GLY A 35 4.89 -10.61 9.18
CA GLY A 35 6.31 -10.90 9.44
C GLY A 35 7.10 -9.61 9.64
N ILE A 36 8.28 -9.53 9.01
CA ILE A 36 9.20 -8.38 9.13
C ILE A 36 8.63 -7.09 8.53
N SER A 37 7.47 -7.12 7.87
CA SER A 37 6.94 -5.98 7.09
C SER A 37 6.76 -4.73 7.95
N LEU A 38 6.25 -4.87 9.17
CA LEU A 38 6.10 -3.74 10.10
C LEU A 38 7.47 -3.16 10.50
N ASP A 39 8.45 -4.02 10.76
CA ASP A 39 9.80 -3.61 11.14
C ASP A 39 10.52 -2.92 9.98
N VAL A 40 10.36 -3.44 8.75
CA VAL A 40 10.88 -2.82 7.51
C VAL A 40 10.30 -1.43 7.34
N ILE A 41 8.98 -1.28 7.49
CA ILE A 41 8.32 0.04 7.36
C ILE A 41 8.89 1.01 8.39
N ARG A 42 8.95 0.62 9.67
CA ARG A 42 9.48 1.48 10.74
C ARG A 42 10.96 1.82 10.56
N HIS A 43 11.76 0.86 10.12
CA HIS A 43 13.20 1.02 9.98
C HIS A 43 13.58 1.92 8.80
N TYR A 44 12.91 1.76 7.65
CA TYR A 44 13.23 2.48 6.42
C TYR A 44 12.37 3.73 6.17
N ALA A 45 11.35 3.96 7.01
CA ALA A 45 10.58 5.20 6.99
C ALA A 45 11.50 6.43 7.09
N GLY A 46 11.36 7.36 6.14
CA GLY A 46 12.22 8.54 6.03
C GLY A 46 13.64 8.29 5.49
N ARG A 47 14.01 7.04 5.19
CA ARG A 47 15.31 6.66 4.63
C ARG A 47 15.23 6.23 3.17
N LEU A 48 14.20 5.45 2.83
CA LEU A 48 13.98 4.94 1.47
C LEU A 48 12.50 5.10 1.08
N PRO A 49 12.21 5.26 -0.22
CA PRO A 49 10.86 5.15 -0.73
C PRO A 49 10.25 3.75 -0.49
N ILE A 50 9.03 3.71 0.04
CA ILE A 50 8.28 2.47 0.28
C ILE A 50 6.89 2.54 -0.34
N LEU A 51 6.54 1.51 -1.13
CA LEU A 51 5.19 1.28 -1.62
C LEU A 51 4.57 0.07 -0.92
N GLY A 52 3.49 0.27 -0.18
CA GLY A 52 2.67 -0.79 0.39
C GLY A 52 1.50 -1.17 -0.53
N VAL A 53 1.35 -2.44 -0.85
CA VAL A 53 0.24 -2.95 -1.68
C VAL A 53 -0.61 -3.91 -0.87
N CYS A 54 -1.93 -3.71 -0.88
CA CYS A 54 -2.93 -4.51 -0.17
C CYS A 54 -2.59 -4.68 1.32
N LEU A 55 -2.02 -5.81 1.73
CA LEU A 55 -1.58 -6.04 3.10
C LEU A 55 -0.42 -5.11 3.51
N GLY A 56 0.46 -4.72 2.57
CA GLY A 56 1.50 -3.73 2.82
C GLY A 56 0.96 -2.33 3.10
N HIS A 57 -0.18 -1.96 2.48
CA HIS A 57 -0.88 -0.72 2.78
C HIS A 57 -1.44 -0.73 4.21
N GLN A 58 -2.05 -1.84 4.61
CA GLN A 58 -2.59 -2.03 5.96
C GLN A 58 -1.48 -2.02 7.02
N ALA A 59 -0.38 -2.75 6.77
CA ALA A 59 0.80 -2.75 7.62
C ALA A 59 1.42 -1.36 7.73
N MET A 60 1.40 -0.55 6.66
CA MET A 60 1.88 0.83 6.70
C MET A 60 1.03 1.70 7.61
N ALA A 61 -0.30 1.66 7.51
CA ALA A 61 -1.15 2.39 8.43
C ALA A 61 -0.91 1.94 9.89
N GLN A 62 -0.85 0.63 10.11
CA GLN A 62 -0.66 0.04 11.44
C GLN A 62 0.70 0.34 12.06
N ALA A 63 1.77 0.39 11.27
CA ALA A 63 3.12 0.71 11.75
C ALA A 63 3.19 2.07 12.45
N PHE A 64 2.26 2.98 12.13
CA PHE A 64 2.13 4.34 12.65
C PHE A 64 0.93 4.52 13.61
N GLY A 65 0.24 3.44 13.98
CA GLY A 65 -0.86 3.47 14.95
C GLY A 65 -2.27 3.49 14.35
N GLY A 66 -2.41 3.39 13.02
CA GLY A 66 -3.70 3.15 12.38
C GLY A 66 -4.26 1.77 12.73
N LYS A 67 -5.59 1.66 12.76
CA LYS A 67 -6.29 0.39 12.99
C LYS A 67 -6.73 -0.23 11.68
N VAL A 68 -6.59 -1.54 11.60
CA VAL A 68 -7.09 -2.34 10.48
C VAL A 68 -8.30 -3.12 10.97
N VAL A 69 -9.43 -2.89 10.32
CA VAL A 69 -10.74 -3.46 10.71
C VAL A 69 -11.30 -4.30 9.57
N ARG A 70 -12.30 -5.14 9.87
CA ARG A 70 -13.01 -5.87 8.82
C ARG A 70 -13.76 -4.90 7.91
N ALA A 71 -13.62 -5.10 6.60
CA ALA A 71 -14.38 -4.36 5.62
C ALA A 71 -15.88 -4.60 5.82
N ALA A 72 -16.70 -3.56 5.64
CA ALA A 72 -18.16 -3.69 5.68
C ALA A 72 -18.67 -4.69 4.63
N LYS A 73 -17.94 -4.82 3.52
CA LYS A 73 -18.18 -5.79 2.46
C LYS A 73 -16.88 -6.43 2.02
N VAL A 74 -16.81 -7.76 2.10
CA VAL A 74 -15.67 -8.53 1.59
C VAL A 74 -15.65 -8.45 0.07
N MET A 75 -14.50 -8.10 -0.50
CA MET A 75 -14.30 -7.97 -1.94
C MET A 75 -13.28 -9.02 -2.39
N HIS A 76 -13.68 -9.93 -3.28
CA HIS A 76 -12.80 -10.98 -3.79
C HIS A 76 -12.88 -11.05 -5.32
N GLY A 77 -11.84 -10.59 -6.00
CA GLY A 77 -11.75 -10.64 -7.47
C GLY A 77 -12.76 -9.75 -8.19
N LYS A 78 -13.24 -8.69 -7.52
CA LYS A 78 -14.18 -7.74 -8.11
C LYS A 78 -13.45 -6.47 -8.50
N THR A 79 -13.75 -5.97 -9.68
CA THR A 79 -13.36 -4.62 -10.08
C THR A 79 -14.28 -3.62 -9.41
N SER A 80 -13.74 -2.46 -9.06
CA SER A 80 -14.53 -1.33 -8.57
C SER A 80 -13.85 -0.04 -8.97
N PRO A 81 -14.62 1.01 -9.32
CA PRO A 81 -14.07 2.33 -9.49
C PRO A 81 -13.59 2.87 -8.14
N ILE A 82 -12.45 3.56 -8.15
CA ILE A 82 -11.95 4.34 -7.03
C ILE A 82 -11.70 5.78 -7.50
N THR A 83 -11.94 6.74 -6.62
CA THR A 83 -11.62 8.15 -6.87
C THR A 83 -10.30 8.48 -6.20
N HIS A 84 -9.49 9.34 -6.80
CA HIS A 84 -8.24 9.81 -6.21
C HIS A 84 -8.03 11.31 -6.42
N ASN A 85 -7.08 11.90 -5.70
CA ASN A 85 -6.70 13.30 -5.85
C ASN A 85 -5.55 13.53 -6.87
N GLY A 86 -5.03 12.46 -7.49
CA GLY A 86 -4.05 12.54 -8.58
C GLY A 86 -2.62 12.84 -8.12
N VAL A 87 -2.35 12.70 -6.81
CA VAL A 87 -1.01 12.91 -6.23
C VAL A 87 -0.26 11.59 -6.07
N GLY A 88 1.06 11.66 -5.93
CA GLY A 88 1.89 10.49 -5.66
C GLY A 88 1.81 9.45 -6.77
N VAL A 89 1.58 8.19 -6.41
CA VAL A 89 1.42 7.09 -7.38
C VAL A 89 0.22 7.25 -8.32
N PHE A 90 -0.74 8.11 -7.99
CA PHE A 90 -1.93 8.36 -8.80
C PHE A 90 -1.75 9.42 -9.89
N LYS A 91 -0.55 9.98 -10.05
CA LYS A 91 -0.27 11.03 -11.03
C LYS A 91 -0.53 10.55 -12.47
N GLY A 92 -1.40 11.26 -13.18
CA GLY A 92 -1.72 10.97 -14.59
C GLY A 92 -2.54 9.70 -14.81
N LEU A 93 -3.16 9.15 -13.75
CA LEU A 93 -4.12 8.05 -13.86
C LEU A 93 -5.55 8.59 -14.11
N ALA A 94 -6.41 7.76 -14.70
CA ALA A 94 -7.82 8.05 -14.89
C ALA A 94 -8.54 8.22 -13.55
N ASN A 95 -9.52 9.13 -13.52
CA ASN A 95 -10.28 9.41 -12.31
C ASN A 95 -11.79 9.47 -12.65
N PRO A 96 -12.59 8.46 -12.25
CA PRO A 96 -12.22 7.30 -11.42
C PRO A 96 -11.32 6.29 -12.13
N LEU A 97 -10.56 5.51 -11.34
CA LEU A 97 -9.70 4.41 -11.79
C LEU A 97 -10.36 3.07 -11.48
N THR A 98 -10.49 2.17 -12.46
CA THR A 98 -11.02 0.82 -12.20
C THR A 98 -9.92 -0.10 -11.67
N VAL A 99 -10.10 -0.65 -10.47
CA VAL A 99 -9.09 -1.49 -9.81
C VAL A 99 -9.67 -2.80 -9.31
N THR A 100 -8.85 -3.86 -9.28
CA THR A 100 -9.25 -5.15 -8.71
C THR A 100 -9.03 -5.20 -7.20
N ARG A 101 -10.08 -5.59 -6.47
CA ARG A 101 -10.08 -5.64 -5.00
C ARG A 101 -10.15 -7.08 -4.50
N TYR A 102 -9.26 -7.42 -3.58
CA TYR A 102 -9.13 -8.75 -2.95
C TYR A 102 -9.03 -8.68 -1.41
N HIS A 103 -9.66 -7.70 -0.78
CA HIS A 103 -9.50 -7.47 0.66
C HIS A 103 -10.76 -7.83 1.46
N SER A 104 -10.50 -8.32 2.66
CA SER A 104 -11.46 -8.52 3.75
C SER A 104 -11.23 -7.54 4.90
N LEU A 105 -10.11 -6.81 4.86
CA LEU A 105 -9.64 -5.86 5.86
C LEU A 105 -9.33 -4.52 5.20
N VAL A 106 -9.65 -3.44 5.91
CA VAL A 106 -9.40 -2.06 5.47
C VAL A 106 -8.87 -1.24 6.64
N VAL A 107 -8.18 -0.14 6.33
CA VAL A 107 -7.78 0.84 7.34
C VAL A 107 -9.02 1.61 7.81
N GLU A 108 -9.23 1.68 9.13
CA GLU A 108 -10.32 2.46 9.74
C GLU A 108 -10.03 3.96 9.58
N PRO A 109 -10.87 4.73 8.88
CA PRO A 109 -10.59 6.13 8.57
C PRO A 109 -10.33 7.02 9.79
N ASP A 110 -11.13 6.86 10.84
CA ASP A 110 -11.03 7.66 12.07
C ASP A 110 -9.78 7.33 12.90
N SER A 111 -9.11 6.21 12.60
CA SER A 111 -7.88 5.81 13.25
C SER A 111 -6.62 6.21 12.47
N LEU A 112 -6.77 6.70 11.24
CA LEU A 112 -5.62 7.00 10.38
C LEU A 112 -4.81 8.17 11.01
N PRO A 113 -3.52 7.98 11.31
CA PRO A 113 -2.71 9.03 11.91
C PRO A 113 -2.60 10.26 11.01
N GLU A 114 -2.55 11.46 11.63
CA GLU A 114 -2.46 12.73 10.90
C GLU A 114 -1.22 12.87 10.01
N CYS A 115 -0.17 12.07 10.26
CA CYS A 115 1.00 12.02 9.41
C CYS A 115 0.73 11.45 8.01
N PHE A 116 -0.44 10.83 7.79
CA PHE A 116 -0.91 10.41 6.49
C PHE A 116 -1.95 11.36 5.91
N GLU A 117 -1.92 11.48 4.59
CA GLU A 117 -3.01 12.01 3.78
C GLU A 117 -3.69 10.85 3.02
N VAL A 118 -5.01 10.89 2.92
CA VAL A 118 -5.77 9.94 2.07
C VAL A 118 -5.69 10.44 0.63
N THR A 119 -5.20 9.59 -0.27
CA THR A 119 -4.99 9.92 -1.69
C THR A 119 -6.01 9.26 -2.62
N ALA A 120 -6.66 8.18 -2.18
CA ALA A 120 -7.73 7.52 -2.92
C ALA A 120 -8.79 6.90 -2.01
N TRP A 121 -10.03 6.79 -2.51
CA TRP A 121 -11.19 6.26 -1.78
C TRP A 121 -12.18 5.55 -2.71
N SER A 122 -12.94 4.61 -2.16
CA SER A 122 -14.06 3.95 -2.87
C SER A 122 -15.35 4.79 -2.81
N GLU A 123 -16.38 4.36 -3.54
CA GLU A 123 -17.73 4.94 -3.45
C GLU A 123 -18.31 4.91 -2.02
N THR A 124 -17.94 3.90 -1.23
CA THR A 124 -18.35 3.75 0.17
C THR A 124 -17.41 4.46 1.15
N ARG A 125 -16.52 5.34 0.66
CA ARG A 125 -15.51 6.09 1.43
C ARG A 125 -14.50 5.23 2.17
N GLU A 126 -14.29 4.00 1.73
CA GLU A 126 -13.17 3.19 2.25
C GLU A 126 -11.86 3.75 1.71
N ILE A 127 -10.82 3.82 2.54
CA ILE A 127 -9.49 4.29 2.14
C ILE A 127 -8.89 3.31 1.13
N MET A 128 -8.57 3.81 -0.07
CA MET A 128 -7.93 3.04 -1.15
C MET A 128 -6.47 3.44 -1.38
N GLY A 129 -6.07 4.62 -0.88
CA GLY A 129 -4.73 5.14 -1.02
C GLY A 129 -4.37 6.03 0.16
N ILE A 130 -3.15 5.90 0.67
CA ILE A 130 -2.55 6.78 1.68
C ILE A 130 -1.16 7.21 1.24
N ARG A 131 -0.74 8.38 1.70
CA ARG A 131 0.62 8.90 1.51
C ARG A 131 1.10 9.58 2.78
N HIS A 132 2.35 9.35 3.17
CA HIS A 132 2.92 10.06 4.31
C HIS A 132 3.25 11.50 3.91
N ARG A 133 2.93 12.46 4.78
CA ARG A 133 3.07 13.90 4.49
C ARG A 133 4.51 14.35 4.37
N GLN A 134 5.43 13.67 5.06
CA GLN A 134 6.84 14.07 5.15
C GLN A 134 7.80 13.09 4.46
N TRP A 135 7.40 11.83 4.30
CA TRP A 135 8.29 10.75 3.87
C TRP A 135 7.74 10.13 2.59
N ASP A 136 8.61 9.54 1.79
CA ASP A 136 8.22 8.90 0.53
C ASP A 136 7.60 7.51 0.77
N LEU A 137 6.49 7.50 1.50
CA LEU A 137 5.72 6.31 1.85
C LEU A 137 4.34 6.44 1.24
N GLU A 138 3.96 5.45 0.43
CA GLU A 138 2.61 5.38 -0.12
C GLU A 138 2.06 3.97 0.00
N GLY A 139 0.76 3.87 0.22
CA GLY A 139 0.06 2.60 0.32
C GLY A 139 -1.17 2.58 -0.55
N VAL A 140 -1.40 1.50 -1.30
CA VAL A 140 -2.63 1.26 -2.06
C VAL A 140 -3.32 -0.02 -1.60
N GLN A 141 -4.64 0.02 -1.41
CA GLN A 141 -5.42 -1.10 -0.87
C GLN A 141 -5.76 -2.19 -1.91
N PHE A 142 -5.64 -1.85 -3.20
CA PHE A 142 -5.92 -2.73 -4.33
C PHE A 142 -4.62 -3.27 -4.94
N HIS A 143 -4.74 -4.22 -5.87
CA HIS A 143 -3.59 -4.85 -6.54
C HIS A 143 -3.32 -4.18 -7.90
N PRO A 144 -2.37 -3.23 -8.01
CA PRO A 144 -2.00 -2.62 -9.29
C PRO A 144 -1.38 -3.64 -10.27
N GLU A 145 -0.87 -4.75 -9.79
CA GLU A 145 -0.32 -5.85 -10.59
C GLU A 145 -1.39 -6.75 -11.23
N SER A 146 -2.66 -6.62 -10.81
CA SER A 146 -3.76 -7.40 -11.38
C SER A 146 -4.01 -6.99 -12.83
N ILE A 147 -4.14 -7.97 -13.74
CA ILE A 147 -4.46 -7.75 -15.17
C ILE A 147 -5.73 -6.92 -15.36
N LEU A 148 -6.68 -7.05 -14.42
CA LEU A 148 -7.98 -6.37 -14.47
C LEU A 148 -7.95 -4.94 -13.89
N SER A 149 -6.81 -4.50 -13.32
CA SER A 149 -6.64 -3.12 -12.84
C SER A 149 -6.19 -2.23 -14.00
N GLU A 150 -6.94 -1.16 -14.24
CA GLU A 150 -6.58 -0.14 -15.23
C GLU A 150 -5.33 0.62 -14.78
N GLN A 151 -4.44 0.92 -15.73
CA GLN A 151 -3.22 1.71 -15.54
C GLN A 151 -2.34 1.29 -14.33
N GLY A 152 -2.42 0.04 -13.89
CA GLY A 152 -1.60 -0.48 -12.78
C GLY A 152 -0.10 -0.41 -13.04
N HIS A 153 0.33 -0.67 -14.29
CA HIS A 153 1.73 -0.46 -14.71
C HIS A 153 2.17 1.00 -14.60
N GLN A 154 1.29 1.95 -14.91
CA GLN A 154 1.61 3.38 -14.81
C GLN A 154 1.71 3.82 -13.35
N LEU A 155 0.85 3.29 -12.47
CA LEU A 155 0.95 3.48 -11.03
C LEU A 155 2.31 3.01 -10.49
N LEU A 156 2.73 1.80 -10.87
CA LEU A 156 4.04 1.26 -10.49
C LEU A 156 5.19 2.09 -11.10
N ALA A 157 5.06 2.52 -12.36
CA ALA A 157 6.03 3.40 -13.01
C ALA A 157 6.16 4.73 -12.27
N ASN A 158 5.06 5.33 -11.81
CA ASN A 158 5.08 6.55 -10.98
C ASN A 158 5.90 6.34 -9.70
N PHE A 159 5.82 5.15 -9.06
CA PHE A 159 6.67 4.83 -7.91
C PHE A 159 8.14 4.63 -8.29
N LEU A 160 8.41 4.00 -9.43
CA LEU A 160 9.77 3.67 -9.86
C LEU A 160 10.53 4.87 -10.44
N HIS A 161 9.85 5.88 -10.98
CA HIS A 161 10.48 7.04 -11.62
C HIS A 161 10.62 8.29 -10.74
N ARG A 162 10.06 8.29 -9.53
CA ARG A 162 10.28 9.35 -8.54
C ARG A 162 11.63 9.26 -7.84
#